data_AF-A0A2Z3GTK5-F1
#
_entry.id   AF-A0A2Z3GTK5-F1
#
_cell.length_a   1.000
_cell.length_b   1.000
_cell.length_c   1.000
_cell.angle_alpha   90.00
_cell.angle_beta   90.00
_cell.angle_gamma   90.00
#
_symmetry.space_group_name_H-M   'P 1'
#
loop_
_entity.id
_entity.type
_entity.pdbx_description
1 polymer ?
#
loop_
_entity_poly.entity_id
_entity_poly.type
_entity_poly.pdbx_seq_one_letter_code
_entity_poly.pdbx_strand_id
1 'polypeptide(L)'
;MLLAWLVFPGAVRGQDVTFSSTRGFYDAPFQLALSTGLAGGRVCYTTDGSVPTPTAGTLYAGPIALTTTSVVRAVAYAGAVATPVATHSYLFLNDVLRQPKTVAGWPNHAYALGAGTATAVHDYEMDPNVVNAPAYRAAAKTGLTVIPTMSLVLNKDDFWDLYEGDASHPTSVEVFYPDGAREQFNCALGPHSTNRLKRSLALGFSTRVATQLLQKAPFNGPGTATTFKDTKIVLRAGNNRSWARNWNPDRTAYTHDEWYRESQQAISGEGGRGTFVHLYVNGLYWGLYNPVERTDEGMLANYFGGANADWMALDQDSIRSGDGTRFNYLTTTLVNQDLRVPANYAQFQQYLDVTKFCDYLILTWMAGMGDWPNNNFHGANRNAPAQPFWYSAWDCEWSWDVTNGSNLGAWVHPEFRVATPGTSTLAKLWHAARRNLAFLQLFADRVYRNCFNAGGLTDAAARARWARVNNFIQTAIVDESARWGDALGDGVTRTRDGYWAPEVACVDGLMNGNVARLVAALVAEGYYPTVGAPGFGQEGGAVAPGFALVLTNPNAGGTVYYTTDGTDPATAAGAAGATPAP
;
A
#
# COMPACT_ATOMS: atom_id res chain seq x y z
N MET A 1 -24.05 44.50 10.47
CA MET A 1 -22.61 44.19 10.38
C MET A 1 -22.45 42.78 9.84
N LEU A 2 -22.33 42.64 8.52
CA LEU A 2 -21.91 41.41 7.85
C LEU A 2 -20.83 41.86 6.85
N LEU A 3 -19.58 41.48 7.10
CA LEU A 3 -18.48 41.75 6.18
C LEU A 3 -18.26 40.49 5.35
N ALA A 4 -18.74 40.53 4.11
CA ALA A 4 -18.37 39.58 3.07
C ALA A 4 -16.99 39.97 2.52
N TRP A 5 -16.01 39.07 2.59
CA TRP A 5 -14.80 39.14 1.80
C TRP A 5 -14.72 37.90 0.92
N LEU A 6 -15.19 38.07 -0.32
CA LEU A 6 -14.93 37.18 -1.44
C LEU A 6 -14.20 38.03 -2.48
N VAL A 7 -12.88 37.97 -2.46
CA VAL A 7 -12.04 38.38 -3.60
C VAL A 7 -10.89 37.40 -3.67
N PHE A 8 -11.02 36.38 -4.53
CA PHE A 8 -9.87 35.70 -5.11
C PHE A 8 -9.40 36.56 -6.29
N PRO A 9 -8.16 37.11 -6.28
CA PRO A 9 -7.55 37.54 -7.53
C PRO A 9 -7.29 36.28 -8.35
N GLY A 10 -7.80 36.26 -9.58
CA GLY A 10 -7.55 35.18 -10.52
C GLY A 10 -6.06 34.91 -10.65
N ALA A 11 -5.68 33.63 -10.65
CA ALA A 11 -4.35 33.19 -11.00
C ALA A 11 -4.03 33.69 -12.42
N VAL A 12 -3.22 34.73 -12.52
CA VAL A 12 -2.61 35.14 -13.79
C VAL A 12 -1.64 34.03 -14.17
N ARG A 13 -2.01 33.22 -15.18
CA ARG A 13 -1.07 32.28 -15.82
C ARG A 13 0.19 33.05 -16.25
N GLY A 14 1.35 32.69 -15.69
CA GLY A 14 2.67 33.11 -16.21
C GLY A 14 3.54 34.00 -15.31
N GLN A 15 3.19 34.21 -14.04
CA GLN A 15 4.08 34.93 -13.10
C GLN A 15 4.45 34.03 -11.92
N ASP A 16 5.64 33.43 -12.01
CA ASP A 16 6.22 32.55 -10.99
C ASP A 16 7.60 33.05 -10.56
N VAL A 17 8.11 32.49 -9.45
CA VAL A 17 9.53 32.58 -9.12
C VAL A 17 10.28 31.54 -9.96
N THR A 18 11.31 32.00 -10.69
CA THR A 18 12.21 31.13 -11.45
C THR A 18 13.48 30.86 -10.66
N PHE A 19 13.89 29.60 -10.62
CA PHE A 19 15.13 29.13 -10.02
C PHE A 19 16.15 28.88 -11.13
N SER A 20 17.37 29.37 -10.97
CA SER A 20 18.47 29.14 -11.94
C SER A 20 18.96 27.69 -12.00
N SER A 21 18.62 26.87 -10.99
CA SER A 21 18.92 25.45 -10.97
C SER A 21 17.68 24.64 -10.57
N THR A 22 17.57 23.43 -11.10
CA THR A 22 16.39 22.57 -10.86
C THR A 22 16.46 21.84 -9.52
N ARG A 23 15.31 21.47 -8.96
CA ARG A 23 15.25 20.54 -7.81
C ARG A 23 15.95 19.20 -8.13
N GLY A 24 16.56 18.56 -7.14
CA GLY A 24 17.13 17.22 -7.30
C GLY A 24 18.46 17.02 -6.58
N PHE A 25 19.30 16.15 -7.15
CA PHE A 25 20.56 15.70 -6.55
C PHE A 25 21.76 16.50 -7.05
N TYR A 26 22.69 16.78 -6.15
CA TYR A 26 23.89 17.58 -6.40
C TYR A 26 25.13 16.97 -5.74
N ASP A 27 26.27 17.05 -6.41
CA ASP A 27 27.56 16.59 -5.88
C ASP A 27 28.52 17.73 -5.50
N ALA A 28 28.22 18.98 -5.90
CA ALA A 28 29.09 20.14 -5.68
C ALA A 28 28.31 21.39 -5.30
N PRO A 29 28.86 22.26 -4.43
CA PRO A 29 28.27 23.56 -4.09
C PRO A 29 28.04 24.44 -5.31
N PHE A 30 27.00 25.27 -5.27
CA PHE A 30 26.70 26.23 -6.34
C PHE A 30 26.00 27.50 -5.83
N GLN A 31 25.86 28.48 -6.71
CA GLN A 31 25.15 29.74 -6.43
C GLN A 31 23.76 29.69 -7.07
N LEU A 32 22.72 29.63 -6.24
CA LEU A 32 21.34 29.65 -6.68
C LEU A 32 20.85 31.08 -6.85
N ALA A 33 20.66 31.51 -8.09
CA ALA A 33 19.93 32.72 -8.40
C ALA A 33 18.41 32.48 -8.49
N LEU A 34 17.63 33.43 -7.97
CA LEU A 34 16.18 33.52 -8.08
C LEU A 34 15.79 34.74 -8.91
N SER A 35 14.70 34.63 -9.67
CA SER A 35 14.10 35.76 -10.39
C SER A 35 12.58 35.63 -10.43
N THR A 36 11.87 36.65 -10.88
CA THR A 36 10.41 36.60 -11.02
C THR A 36 9.94 37.33 -12.26
N GLY A 37 8.89 36.80 -12.90
CA GLY A 37 8.16 37.49 -13.97
C GLY A 37 7.13 38.49 -13.46
N LEU A 38 6.89 38.57 -12.14
CA LEU A 38 5.97 39.53 -11.54
C LEU A 38 6.55 40.95 -11.66
N ALA A 39 5.90 41.80 -12.44
CA ALA A 39 6.35 43.19 -12.66
C ALA A 39 6.35 43.97 -11.33
N GLY A 40 7.49 44.58 -10.99
CA GLY A 40 7.70 45.24 -9.68
C GLY A 40 7.78 44.27 -8.50
N GLY A 41 7.83 42.96 -8.77
CA GLY A 41 7.88 41.90 -7.78
C GLY A 41 9.22 41.80 -7.07
N ARG A 42 9.18 41.63 -5.75
CA ARG A 42 10.34 41.34 -4.90
C ARG A 42 10.24 39.91 -4.41
N VAL A 43 11.29 39.11 -4.63
CA VAL A 43 11.33 37.71 -4.20
C VAL A 43 11.71 37.65 -2.72
N CYS A 44 10.91 36.94 -1.92
CA CYS A 44 11.22 36.53 -0.56
C CYS A 44 11.38 35.01 -0.53
N TYR A 45 12.33 34.50 0.26
CA TYR A 45 12.58 33.06 0.38
C TYR A 45 12.87 32.62 1.82
N THR A 46 12.72 31.33 2.07
CA THR A 46 13.04 30.66 3.33
C THR A 46 13.79 29.36 3.04
N THR A 47 14.57 28.91 4.02
CA THR A 47 15.34 27.65 3.94
C THR A 47 15.02 26.67 5.07
N ASP A 48 14.04 27.00 5.91
CA ASP A 48 13.61 26.23 7.08
C ASP A 48 12.30 25.45 6.85
N GLY A 49 11.80 25.46 5.60
CA GLY A 49 10.55 24.81 5.20
C GLY A 49 9.29 25.64 5.42
N SER A 50 9.35 26.77 6.14
CA SER A 50 8.22 27.68 6.35
C SER A 50 7.83 28.43 5.07
N VAL A 51 6.57 28.81 4.92
CA VAL A 51 6.14 29.61 3.75
C VAL A 51 6.67 31.06 3.90
N PRO A 52 7.41 31.61 2.92
CA PRO A 52 7.84 33.00 2.97
C PRO A 52 6.64 33.94 2.93
N THR A 53 6.68 35.00 3.74
CA THR A 53 5.72 36.10 3.76
C THR A 53 6.45 37.45 3.61
N PRO A 54 5.74 38.58 3.45
CA PRO A 54 6.39 39.90 3.44
C PRO A 54 7.12 40.24 4.74
N THR A 55 6.77 39.60 5.86
CA THR A 55 7.33 39.87 7.20
C THR A 55 8.12 38.71 7.78
N ALA A 56 8.06 37.52 7.18
CA ALA A 56 8.79 36.33 7.60
C ALA A 56 9.51 35.70 6.40
N GLY A 57 10.83 35.63 6.46
CA GLY A 57 11.69 35.16 5.38
C GLY A 57 12.77 36.19 5.00
N THR A 58 13.59 35.83 4.02
CA THR A 58 14.71 36.64 3.54
C THR A 58 14.36 37.26 2.20
N LEU A 59 14.47 38.59 2.09
CA LEU A 59 14.41 39.27 0.81
C LEU A 59 15.61 38.85 -0.05
N TYR A 60 15.35 38.35 -1.25
CA TYR A 60 16.40 37.99 -2.19
C TYR A 60 17.12 39.24 -2.69
N ALA A 61 18.43 39.32 -2.40
CA ALA A 61 19.30 40.44 -2.78
C ALA A 61 20.49 40.02 -3.64
N GLY A 62 20.68 38.72 -3.87
CA GLY A 62 21.78 38.14 -4.64
C GLY A 62 21.78 36.61 -4.53
N PRO A 63 22.63 35.92 -5.31
CA PRO A 63 22.65 34.46 -5.33
C PRO A 63 22.84 33.84 -3.94
N ILE A 64 22.14 32.74 -3.71
CA ILE A 64 22.16 31.97 -2.46
C ILE A 64 23.22 30.88 -2.61
N ALA A 65 24.23 30.88 -1.73
CA ALA A 65 25.24 29.83 -1.72
C ALA A 65 24.65 28.54 -1.14
N LEU A 66 24.48 27.51 -1.98
CA LEU A 66 24.05 26.19 -1.55
C LEU A 66 25.28 25.27 -1.49
N THR A 67 25.73 24.97 -0.28
CA THR A 67 26.92 24.15 -0.01
C THR A 67 26.59 22.76 0.53
N THR A 68 25.33 22.54 0.91
CA THR A 68 24.84 21.29 1.50
C THR A 68 23.36 21.11 1.20
N THR A 69 22.79 19.96 1.58
CA THR A 69 21.36 19.67 1.44
C THR A 69 20.52 20.79 2.01
N SER A 70 19.65 21.35 1.19
CA SER A 70 18.84 22.53 1.51
C SER A 70 17.49 22.47 0.82
N VAL A 71 16.46 22.95 1.50
CA VAL A 71 15.17 23.27 0.87
C VAL A 71 15.09 24.77 0.69
N VAL A 72 14.50 25.23 -0.42
CA VAL A 72 14.27 26.65 -0.67
C VAL A 72 12.83 26.83 -1.08
N ARG A 73 12.09 27.64 -0.32
CA ARG A 73 10.73 28.08 -0.69
C ARG A 73 10.79 29.55 -1.04
N ALA A 74 10.13 29.97 -2.11
CA ALA A 74 10.17 31.34 -2.58
C ALA A 74 8.81 31.82 -3.09
N VAL A 75 8.53 33.10 -2.86
CA VAL A 75 7.34 33.83 -3.32
C VAL A 75 7.77 35.22 -3.76
N ALA A 76 7.21 35.74 -4.85
CA ALA A 76 7.39 37.15 -5.20
C ALA A 76 6.16 37.99 -4.82
N TYR A 77 6.39 39.18 -4.28
CA TYR A 77 5.36 40.13 -3.87
C TYR A 77 5.48 41.47 -4.62
N ALA A 78 4.35 41.98 -5.11
CA ALA A 78 4.20 43.32 -5.66
C ALA A 78 2.97 43.98 -5.00
N GLY A 79 3.19 44.66 -3.86
CA GLY A 79 2.10 45.14 -3.02
C GLY A 79 1.28 43.97 -2.47
N ALA A 80 -0.03 43.94 -2.76
CA ALA A 80 -0.93 42.86 -2.34
C ALA A 80 -0.93 41.64 -3.28
N VAL A 81 -0.28 41.73 -4.45
CA VAL A 81 -0.19 40.62 -5.41
C VAL A 81 0.99 39.72 -5.04
N ALA A 82 0.76 38.41 -5.03
CA ALA A 82 1.78 37.40 -4.77
C ALA A 82 1.76 36.30 -5.83
N THR A 83 2.93 35.76 -6.17
CA THR A 83 3.01 34.52 -6.95
C THR A 83 2.61 33.31 -6.10
N PRO A 84 2.33 32.14 -6.69
CA PRO A 84 2.34 30.88 -5.94
C PRO A 84 3.69 30.66 -5.24
N VAL A 85 3.67 29.87 -4.15
CA VAL A 85 4.89 29.41 -3.47
C VAL A 85 5.57 28.36 -4.34
N ALA A 86 6.80 28.64 -4.76
CA ALA A 86 7.65 27.68 -5.43
C ALA A 86 8.59 27.04 -4.40
N THR A 87 8.72 25.71 -4.44
CA THR A 87 9.55 24.93 -3.50
C THR A 87 10.50 24.05 -4.27
N HIS A 88 11.80 24.11 -3.96
CA HIS A 88 12.84 23.26 -4.53
C HIS A 88 13.68 22.62 -3.40
N SER A 89 13.85 21.30 -3.47
CA SER A 89 14.81 20.57 -2.64
C SER A 89 16.10 20.30 -3.42
N TYR A 90 17.24 20.61 -2.81
CA TYR A 90 18.59 20.36 -3.32
C TYR A 90 19.25 19.36 -2.39
N LEU A 91 19.43 18.12 -2.84
CA LEU A 91 19.91 17.01 -2.01
C LEU A 91 21.37 16.69 -2.35
N PHE A 92 22.26 16.88 -1.39
CA PHE A 92 23.69 16.59 -1.52
C PHE A 92 23.94 15.19 -0.95
N LEU A 93 24.00 14.18 -1.81
CA LEU A 93 23.99 12.77 -1.37
C LEU A 93 25.17 12.43 -0.44
N ASN A 94 26.32 13.06 -0.64
CA ASN A 94 27.47 12.86 0.25
C ASN A 94 27.20 13.40 1.68
N ASP A 95 26.37 14.45 1.81
CA ASP A 95 25.97 14.99 3.11
C ASP A 95 24.85 14.15 3.73
N VAL A 96 23.93 13.65 2.90
CA VAL A 96 22.90 12.69 3.35
C VAL A 96 23.55 11.46 3.98
N LEU A 97 24.56 10.88 3.33
CA LEU A 97 25.32 9.73 3.86
C LEU A 97 26.13 10.05 5.14
N ARG A 98 26.24 11.33 5.51
CA ARG A 98 26.89 11.79 6.75
C ARG A 98 25.90 12.48 7.70
N GLN A 99 24.60 12.24 7.53
CA GLN A 99 23.57 12.79 8.41
C GLN A 99 23.89 12.39 9.86
N PRO A 100 24.03 13.34 10.80
CA PRO A 100 24.47 13.06 12.16
C PRO A 100 23.32 12.64 13.08
N LYS A 101 23.62 12.05 14.25
CA LYS A 101 22.62 11.71 15.28
C LYS A 101 21.75 12.87 15.74
N THR A 102 22.34 14.06 15.86
CA THR A 102 21.68 15.28 16.30
C THR A 102 21.76 16.33 15.20
N VAL A 103 20.61 16.82 14.77
CA VAL A 103 20.50 17.89 13.78
C VAL A 103 20.03 19.16 14.49
N ALA A 104 20.73 20.27 14.24
CA ALA A 104 20.41 21.54 14.90
C ALA A 104 18.95 21.96 14.64
N GLY A 105 18.22 22.25 15.72
CA GLY A 105 16.81 22.63 15.66
C GLY A 105 15.83 21.47 15.49
N TRP A 106 16.30 20.22 15.40
CA TRP A 106 15.44 19.04 15.35
C TRP A 106 15.51 18.28 16.69
N PRO A 107 14.36 17.96 17.31
CA PRO A 107 14.33 17.32 18.62
C PRO A 107 14.62 15.82 18.58
N ASN A 108 15.48 15.33 19.48
CA ASN A 108 15.70 13.91 19.70
C ASN A 108 14.74 13.36 20.78
N HIS A 109 13.45 13.23 20.47
CA HIS A 109 12.44 12.69 21.40
C HIS A 109 12.53 11.17 21.57
N ALA A 110 12.02 10.65 22.69
CA ALA A 110 11.97 9.22 22.97
C ALA A 110 10.58 8.64 22.66
N TYR A 111 10.56 7.49 21.98
CA TYR A 111 9.33 6.83 21.55
C TYR A 111 9.27 5.39 22.04
N ALA A 112 8.05 4.90 22.30
CA ALA A 112 7.83 3.49 22.63
C ALA A 112 8.10 2.58 21.41
N LEU A 113 8.93 1.56 21.62
CA LEU A 113 9.32 0.61 20.57
C LEU A 113 8.25 -0.46 20.32
N GLY A 114 7.36 -0.70 21.27
CA GLY A 114 6.21 -1.59 21.08
C GLY A 114 5.96 -2.57 22.20
N ALA A 115 6.80 -3.59 22.31
CA ALA A 115 6.67 -4.63 23.32
C ALA A 115 7.23 -4.12 24.65
N GLY A 116 6.45 -4.31 25.70
CA GLY A 116 6.80 -3.86 27.05
C GLY A 116 6.92 -2.33 27.13
N THR A 117 7.86 -1.87 27.93
CA THR A 117 8.09 -0.44 28.23
C THR A 117 9.33 0.12 27.55
N ALA A 118 9.92 -0.63 26.61
CA ALA A 118 11.15 -0.22 25.93
C ALA A 118 10.92 1.04 25.09
N THR A 119 11.85 1.97 25.17
CA THR A 119 11.88 3.20 24.38
C THR A 119 13.20 3.34 23.64
N ALA A 120 13.19 4.07 22.55
CA ALA A 120 14.40 4.54 21.88
C ALA A 120 14.30 6.03 21.56
N VAL A 121 15.45 6.67 21.51
CA VAL A 121 15.58 8.08 21.13
C VAL A 121 15.64 8.15 19.62
N HIS A 122 14.83 9.03 19.04
CA HIS A 122 14.89 9.34 17.62
C HIS A 122 16.16 10.11 17.31
N ASP A 123 17.18 9.41 16.83
CA ASP A 123 18.31 10.05 16.16
C ASP A 123 18.05 10.21 14.66
N TYR A 124 18.93 10.94 13.99
CA TYR A 124 18.87 11.18 12.55
C TYR A 124 20.03 10.52 11.81
N GLU A 125 20.80 9.63 12.43
CA GLU A 125 22.05 9.21 11.81
C GLU A 125 21.84 8.33 10.57
N MET A 126 22.74 8.47 9.59
CA MET A 126 23.03 7.39 8.66
C MET A 126 24.19 6.60 9.24
N ASP A 127 23.92 5.43 9.84
CA ASP A 127 24.86 4.66 10.65
C ASP A 127 26.19 4.42 9.89
N PRO A 128 27.32 4.96 10.41
CA PRO A 128 28.66 4.74 9.86
C PRO A 128 29.03 3.28 9.67
N ASN A 129 28.49 2.36 10.48
CA ASN A 129 28.71 0.92 10.35
C ASN A 129 28.07 0.34 9.09
N VAL A 130 27.07 1.01 8.51
CA VAL A 130 26.48 0.65 7.22
C VAL A 130 27.13 1.46 6.10
N VAL A 131 27.10 2.79 6.17
CA VAL A 131 27.52 3.64 5.03
C VAL A 131 29.01 3.53 4.71
N ASN A 132 29.86 3.20 5.68
CA ASN A 132 31.30 3.00 5.45
C ASN A 132 31.69 1.53 5.26
N ALA A 133 30.79 0.58 5.53
CA ALA A 133 31.10 -0.84 5.39
C ALA A 133 31.46 -1.18 3.94
N PRO A 134 32.52 -1.97 3.70
CA PRO A 134 32.90 -2.37 2.35
C PRO A 134 31.80 -3.03 1.54
N ALA A 135 30.91 -3.78 2.19
CA ALA A 135 29.77 -4.44 1.57
C ALA A 135 28.69 -3.47 1.08
N TYR A 136 28.58 -2.28 1.67
CA TYR A 136 27.43 -1.40 1.51
C TYR A 136 27.75 0.00 0.98
N ARG A 137 28.97 0.52 1.16
CA ARG A 137 29.32 1.91 0.81
C ARG A 137 28.97 2.33 -0.62
N ALA A 138 29.13 1.43 -1.58
CA ALA A 138 28.77 1.70 -2.97
C ALA A 138 27.25 1.66 -3.16
N ALA A 139 26.61 0.64 -2.56
CA ALA A 139 25.18 0.44 -2.62
C ALA A 139 24.39 1.56 -1.93
N ALA A 140 24.89 2.14 -0.84
CA ALA A 140 24.24 3.23 -0.12
C ALA A 140 24.10 4.48 -1.01
N LYS A 141 25.19 4.94 -1.64
CA LYS A 141 25.10 6.11 -2.53
C LYS A 141 24.16 5.87 -3.72
N THR A 142 24.22 4.70 -4.35
CA THR A 142 23.30 4.37 -5.45
C THR A 142 21.87 4.18 -4.96
N GLY A 143 21.71 3.59 -3.79
CA GLY A 143 20.46 3.23 -3.13
C GLY A 143 19.50 4.40 -3.03
N LEU A 144 20.02 5.57 -2.63
CA LEU A 144 19.28 6.83 -2.50
C LEU A 144 18.62 7.35 -3.79
N THR A 145 18.88 6.71 -4.94
CA THR A 145 18.40 7.18 -6.27
C THR A 145 17.81 6.09 -7.18
N VAL A 146 17.91 4.80 -6.81
CA VAL A 146 17.42 3.70 -7.66
C VAL A 146 15.90 3.51 -7.61
N ILE A 147 15.25 4.03 -6.57
CA ILE A 147 13.79 4.13 -6.46
C ILE A 147 13.41 5.62 -6.39
N PRO A 148 12.13 6.00 -6.57
CA PRO A 148 11.73 7.40 -6.46
C PRO A 148 12.06 7.98 -5.08
N THR A 149 12.46 9.25 -5.06
CA THR A 149 12.65 10.03 -3.82
C THR A 149 11.48 10.98 -3.66
N MET A 150 10.90 11.03 -2.46
CA MET A 150 9.82 11.94 -2.08
C MET A 150 10.36 12.95 -1.05
N SER A 151 10.38 14.24 -1.39
CA SER A 151 10.74 15.32 -0.47
C SER A 151 9.50 16.05 0.01
N LEU A 152 9.27 16.01 1.33
CA LEU A 152 8.23 16.77 2.03
C LEU A 152 8.81 18.05 2.58
N VAL A 153 8.19 19.19 2.28
CA VAL A 153 8.64 20.51 2.75
C VAL A 153 7.49 21.27 3.41
N LEU A 154 7.66 21.58 4.69
CA LEU A 154 6.68 22.27 5.54
C LEU A 154 7.37 22.97 6.71
N ASN A 155 6.65 23.84 7.43
CA ASN A 155 7.18 24.42 8.65
C ASN A 155 7.54 23.29 9.64
N LYS A 156 8.69 23.41 10.28
CA LYS A 156 9.20 22.38 11.19
C LYS A 156 8.31 22.17 12.41
N ASP A 157 7.74 23.23 12.97
CA ASP A 157 6.84 23.14 14.13
C ASP A 157 5.53 22.45 13.72
N ASP A 158 5.00 22.75 12.52
CA ASP A 158 3.86 22.04 11.94
C ASP A 158 4.17 20.53 11.74
N PHE A 159 5.40 20.19 11.32
CA PHE A 159 5.81 18.79 11.22
C PHE A 159 5.80 18.08 12.57
N TRP A 160 6.23 18.72 13.66
CA TRP A 160 6.20 18.09 14.98
C TRP A 160 4.80 18.03 15.58
N ASP A 161 3.97 19.05 15.33
CA ASP A 161 2.57 19.05 15.71
C ASP A 161 1.80 17.87 15.09
N LEU A 162 2.06 17.53 13.82
CA LEU A 162 1.48 16.31 13.21
C LEU A 162 2.22 15.02 13.58
N TYR A 163 3.55 15.04 13.70
CA TYR A 163 4.33 13.81 13.89
C TYR A 163 4.14 13.21 15.29
N GLU A 164 3.83 14.04 16.28
CA GLU A 164 3.54 13.58 17.66
C GLU A 164 2.08 13.73 18.06
N GLY A 165 1.34 14.60 17.38
CA GLY A 165 -0.09 14.81 17.58
C GLY A 165 -0.95 14.15 16.50
N ASP A 166 -2.12 14.76 16.27
CA ASP A 166 -3.14 14.31 15.32
C ASP A 166 -3.49 15.39 14.27
N ALA A 167 -2.72 16.49 14.24
CA ALA A 167 -2.94 17.60 13.33
C ALA A 167 -2.62 17.24 11.87
N SER A 168 -3.17 18.01 10.94
CA SER A 168 -2.80 17.93 9.54
C SER A 168 -2.46 19.30 9.00
N HIS A 169 -1.34 19.39 8.28
CA HIS A 169 -0.75 20.65 7.85
C HIS A 169 -0.47 20.68 6.34
N PRO A 170 -0.55 21.85 5.68
CA PRO A 170 -0.14 21.99 4.29
C PRO A 170 1.33 21.62 4.10
N THR A 171 1.62 20.83 3.07
CA THR A 171 2.98 20.43 2.71
C THR A 171 3.21 20.60 1.21
N SER A 172 4.46 20.88 0.85
CA SER A 172 4.93 20.72 -0.52
C SER A 172 5.53 19.33 -0.68
N VAL A 173 5.15 18.64 -1.75
CA VAL A 173 5.68 17.32 -2.09
C VAL A 173 6.40 17.42 -3.42
N GLU A 174 7.65 16.98 -3.44
CA GLU A 174 8.44 16.81 -4.65
C GLU A 174 8.75 15.33 -4.84
N VAL A 175 8.60 14.83 -6.08
CA VAL A 175 8.96 13.44 -6.41
C VAL A 175 10.04 13.42 -7.47
N PHE A 176 11.14 12.73 -7.17
CA PHE A 176 12.31 12.60 -8.02
C PHE A 176 12.42 11.15 -8.50
N TYR A 177 12.19 10.91 -9.78
CA TYR A 177 12.25 9.57 -10.36
C TYR A 177 13.67 9.18 -10.82
N PRO A 178 13.99 7.87 -10.84
CA PRO A 178 15.26 7.36 -11.35
C PRO A 178 15.51 7.69 -12.83
N ASP A 179 14.44 7.82 -13.64
CA ASP A 179 14.52 8.19 -15.05
C ASP A 179 14.76 9.68 -15.30
N GLY A 180 14.97 10.46 -14.23
CA GLY A 180 15.21 11.90 -14.29
C GLY A 180 13.94 12.75 -14.28
N ALA A 181 12.74 12.16 -14.39
CA ALA A 181 11.50 12.92 -14.26
C ALA A 181 11.36 13.53 -12.86
N ARG A 182 10.63 14.63 -12.78
CA ARG A 182 10.41 15.41 -11.55
C ARG A 182 8.97 15.89 -11.49
N GLU A 183 8.35 15.80 -10.32
CA GLU A 183 7.01 16.32 -10.04
C GLU A 183 7.03 17.19 -8.79
N GLN A 184 6.10 18.14 -8.73
CA GLN A 184 5.81 18.90 -7.53
C GLN A 184 4.31 19.16 -7.43
N PHE A 185 3.78 18.99 -6.22
CA PHE A 185 2.41 19.35 -5.88
C PHE A 185 2.33 19.73 -4.40
N ASN A 186 1.23 20.37 -4.00
CA ASN A 186 0.94 20.66 -2.60
C ASN A 186 -0.28 19.85 -2.15
N CYS A 187 -0.25 19.36 -0.93
CA CYS A 187 -1.36 18.62 -0.31
C CYS A 187 -1.34 18.81 1.20
N ALA A 188 -2.27 18.20 1.92
CA ALA A 188 -2.16 18.08 3.37
C ALA A 188 -1.23 16.90 3.73
N LEU A 189 -0.44 17.04 4.78
CA LEU A 189 0.27 15.96 5.46
C LEU A 189 -0.38 15.75 6.82
N GLY A 190 -0.67 14.52 7.20
CA GLY A 190 -1.17 14.18 8.52
C GLY A 190 -0.61 12.85 9.00
N PRO A 191 -0.86 12.49 10.27
CA PRO A 191 -0.49 11.19 10.78
C PRO A 191 -1.42 10.10 10.23
N HIS A 192 -0.91 8.86 10.20
CA HIS A 192 -1.70 7.68 9.88
C HIS A 192 -1.68 6.63 10.99
N SER A 193 -0.52 6.39 11.59
CA SER A 193 -0.38 5.43 12.70
C SER A 193 -0.40 6.13 14.06
N THR A 194 -0.48 5.33 15.12
CA THR A 194 -0.12 5.75 16.48
C THR A 194 1.26 6.42 16.52
N ASN A 195 1.52 7.22 17.56
CA ASN A 195 2.83 7.84 17.77
C ASN A 195 3.92 6.76 17.95
N ARG A 196 4.94 6.80 17.10
CA ARG A 196 6.00 5.79 16.97
C ARG A 196 7.31 6.44 16.58
N LEU A 197 8.41 5.75 16.88
CA LEU A 197 9.77 6.13 16.49
C LEU A 197 9.86 6.44 14.99
N LYS A 198 9.44 5.48 14.14
CA LYS A 198 9.20 5.69 12.71
C LYS A 198 7.70 5.63 12.45
N ARG A 199 7.06 6.79 12.22
CA ARG A 199 5.60 6.92 12.10
C ARG A 199 5.14 6.83 10.65
N SER A 200 4.04 6.13 10.40
CA SER A 200 3.33 6.21 9.12
C SER A 200 2.58 7.53 9.01
N LEU A 201 2.65 8.16 7.85
CA LEU A 201 2.03 9.45 7.55
C LEU A 201 0.97 9.28 6.45
N ALA A 202 0.23 10.33 6.12
CA ALA A 202 -0.72 10.34 5.01
C ALA A 202 -0.71 11.67 4.27
N LEU A 203 -0.67 11.60 2.94
CA LEU A 203 -0.91 12.71 2.03
C LEU A 203 -2.43 12.80 1.77
N GLY A 204 -3.05 13.92 2.11
CA GLY A 204 -4.47 14.19 1.91
C GLY A 204 -4.74 15.14 0.76
N PHE A 205 -5.58 14.73 -0.19
CA PHE A 205 -5.83 15.46 -1.45
C PHE A 205 -7.22 16.09 -1.48
N SER A 206 -7.48 17.13 -0.68
CA SER A 206 -8.77 17.85 -0.72
C SER A 206 -9.01 18.61 -2.04
N THR A 207 -7.97 18.78 -2.84
CA THR A 207 -8.06 19.35 -4.19
C THR A 207 -7.40 18.40 -5.18
N ARG A 208 -7.72 18.57 -6.47
CA ARG A 208 -7.22 17.70 -7.52
C ARG A 208 -5.70 17.84 -7.66
N VAL A 209 -4.97 16.75 -7.40
CA VAL A 209 -3.53 16.61 -7.65
C VAL A 209 -3.32 15.62 -8.78
N ALA A 210 -2.38 15.93 -9.69
CA ALA A 210 -1.92 15.00 -10.71
C ALA A 210 -0.50 14.55 -10.39
N THR A 211 -0.27 13.24 -10.35
CA THR A 211 1.04 12.64 -10.08
C THR A 211 1.14 11.26 -10.73
N GLN A 212 2.32 10.89 -11.23
CA GLN A 212 2.59 9.56 -11.79
C GLN A 212 3.18 8.59 -10.75
N LEU A 213 3.21 8.97 -9.47
CA LEU A 213 3.90 8.24 -8.40
C LEU A 213 3.58 6.74 -8.38
N LEU A 214 2.29 6.41 -8.43
CA LEU A 214 1.85 5.02 -8.42
C LEU A 214 1.96 4.38 -9.81
N GLN A 215 1.60 5.10 -10.88
CA GLN A 215 1.67 4.57 -12.24
C GLN A 215 3.09 4.17 -12.67
N LYS A 216 4.12 4.87 -12.16
CA LYS A 216 5.54 4.57 -12.45
C LYS A 216 6.09 3.37 -11.66
N ALA A 217 5.36 2.81 -10.69
CA ALA A 217 5.82 1.62 -9.99
C ALA A 217 5.82 0.42 -10.95
N PRO A 218 6.87 -0.43 -10.94
CA PRO A 218 7.05 -1.51 -11.93
C PRO A 218 6.03 -2.65 -11.80
N PHE A 219 5.23 -2.63 -10.74
CA PHE A 219 4.22 -3.64 -10.43
C PHE A 219 2.78 -3.09 -10.51
N ASN A 220 2.62 -1.83 -10.92
CA ASN A 220 1.34 -1.23 -11.25
C ASN A 220 1.11 -1.23 -12.76
N GLY A 221 -0.16 -1.19 -13.18
CA GLY A 221 -0.56 -1.24 -14.59
C GLY A 221 -0.84 0.14 -15.20
N PRO A 222 -1.02 0.25 -16.53
CA PRO A 222 -1.35 1.51 -17.20
C PRO A 222 -2.69 2.11 -16.76
N GLY A 223 -3.61 1.29 -16.25
CA GLY A 223 -4.88 1.73 -15.66
C GLY A 223 -4.78 2.33 -14.25
N THR A 224 -3.57 2.51 -13.72
CA THR A 224 -3.35 3.16 -12.41
C THR A 224 -3.70 4.64 -12.47
N ALA A 225 -4.39 5.13 -11.44
CA ALA A 225 -4.80 6.52 -11.37
C ALA A 225 -3.57 7.45 -11.33
N THR A 226 -3.67 8.55 -12.06
CA THR A 226 -2.68 9.65 -12.06
C THR A 226 -3.27 10.95 -11.55
N THR A 227 -4.49 10.90 -11.04
CA THR A 227 -5.24 12.04 -10.52
C THR A 227 -5.91 11.63 -9.23
N PHE A 228 -5.71 12.43 -8.19
CA PHE A 228 -6.23 12.18 -6.85
C PHE A 228 -7.01 13.41 -6.38
N LYS A 229 -8.22 13.20 -5.89
CA LYS A 229 -9.09 14.22 -5.29
C LYS A 229 -9.97 13.54 -4.24
N ASP A 230 -10.15 14.21 -3.11
CA ASP A 230 -10.96 13.77 -1.98
C ASP A 230 -10.59 12.36 -1.51
N THR A 231 -9.29 12.05 -1.49
CA THR A 231 -8.71 10.74 -1.14
C THR A 231 -7.35 10.93 -0.44
N LYS A 232 -6.74 9.82 0.00
CA LYS A 232 -5.42 9.81 0.65
C LYS A 232 -4.46 8.78 0.06
N ILE A 233 -3.18 9.13 0.06
CA ILE A 233 -2.08 8.17 -0.07
C ILE A 233 -1.40 8.05 1.29
N VAL A 234 -1.40 6.85 1.86
CA VAL A 234 -0.71 6.54 3.11
C VAL A 234 0.76 6.30 2.82
N LEU A 235 1.65 6.99 3.54
CA LEU A 235 3.07 6.73 3.56
C LEU A 235 3.35 5.72 4.69
N ARG A 236 3.35 4.43 4.37
CA ARG A 236 3.57 3.37 5.36
C ARG A 236 5.06 3.26 5.72
N ALA A 237 5.35 3.34 7.02
CA ALA A 237 6.69 3.17 7.58
C ALA A 237 7.11 1.70 7.76
N GLY A 238 6.21 0.75 7.46
CA GLY A 238 6.36 -0.69 7.72
C GLY A 238 5.94 -1.13 9.12
N ASN A 239 5.69 -0.16 10.03
CA ASN A 239 5.18 -0.36 11.39
C ASN A 239 5.70 -1.67 12.04
N ASN A 240 4.87 -2.68 12.28
CA ASN A 240 5.23 -3.90 13.03
C ASN A 240 6.33 -4.74 12.36
N ARG A 241 6.61 -4.49 11.08
CA ARG A 241 7.67 -5.10 10.27
C ARG A 241 8.66 -4.04 9.81
N SER A 242 9.25 -3.34 10.78
CA SER A 242 10.32 -2.37 10.57
C SER A 242 11.40 -2.49 11.65
N TRP A 243 12.61 -2.03 11.34
CA TRP A 243 13.73 -2.03 12.29
C TRP A 243 13.61 -0.98 13.40
N ALA A 244 12.61 -0.10 13.33
CA ALA A 244 12.25 0.85 14.37
C ALA A 244 11.31 0.26 15.45
N ARG A 245 11.06 -1.06 15.43
CA ARG A 245 10.13 -1.77 16.33
C ARG A 245 10.77 -3.05 16.88
N ASN A 246 10.52 -3.32 18.16
CA ASN A 246 11.09 -4.49 18.87
C ASN A 246 10.17 -5.73 18.87
N TRP A 247 9.08 -5.72 18.10
CA TRP A 247 8.16 -6.87 18.04
C TRP A 247 8.75 -8.05 17.28
N ASN A 248 9.34 -7.83 16.10
CA ASN A 248 10.02 -8.87 15.34
C ASN A 248 11.24 -8.30 14.60
N PRO A 249 12.28 -7.88 15.33
CA PRO A 249 13.46 -7.25 14.74
C PRO A 249 14.11 -8.07 13.61
N ASP A 250 13.99 -9.41 13.68
CA ASP A 250 14.66 -10.34 12.76
C ASP A 250 13.74 -10.87 11.65
N ARG A 251 12.50 -10.36 11.56
CA ARG A 251 11.46 -10.82 10.63
C ARG A 251 10.90 -9.69 9.79
N THR A 252 11.79 -8.85 9.26
CA THR A 252 11.43 -7.60 8.60
C THR A 252 11.82 -7.61 7.12
N ALA A 253 10.81 -7.60 6.25
CA ALA A 253 10.97 -7.51 4.79
C ALA A 253 10.45 -6.20 4.18
N TYR A 254 9.62 -5.43 4.90
CA TYR A 254 8.90 -4.22 4.45
C TYR A 254 7.88 -4.42 3.30
N THR A 255 7.80 -5.61 2.68
CA THR A 255 7.11 -5.83 1.39
C THR A 255 5.87 -6.72 1.46
N HIS A 256 5.56 -7.31 2.63
CA HIS A 256 4.40 -8.20 2.82
C HIS A 256 3.07 -7.58 2.38
N ASP A 257 2.84 -6.34 2.76
CA ASP A 257 1.58 -5.64 2.50
C ASP A 257 1.41 -5.26 1.02
N GLU A 258 2.50 -4.86 0.34
CA GLU A 258 2.48 -4.64 -1.12
C GLU A 258 2.22 -5.94 -1.87
N TRP A 259 2.91 -7.03 -1.49
CA TRP A 259 2.65 -8.35 -2.07
C TRP A 259 1.19 -8.78 -1.88
N TYR A 260 0.59 -8.52 -0.72
CA TYR A 260 -0.80 -8.87 -0.42
C TYR A 260 -1.78 -8.09 -1.32
N ARG A 261 -1.62 -6.78 -1.46
CA ARG A 261 -2.46 -5.98 -2.36
C ARG A 261 -2.29 -6.35 -3.83
N GLU A 262 -1.06 -6.54 -4.29
CA GLU A 262 -0.81 -6.99 -5.67
C GLU A 262 -1.40 -8.37 -5.94
N SER A 263 -1.36 -9.28 -4.94
CA SER A 263 -2.01 -10.58 -5.05
C SER A 263 -3.51 -10.42 -5.27
N GLN A 264 -4.15 -9.51 -4.54
CA GLN A 264 -5.58 -9.27 -4.68
C GLN A 264 -5.93 -8.72 -6.07
N GLN A 265 -5.13 -7.77 -6.56
CA GLN A 265 -5.29 -7.24 -7.92
C GLN A 265 -5.19 -8.36 -8.96
N ALA A 266 -4.28 -9.31 -8.78
CA ALA A 266 -4.07 -10.42 -9.72
C ALA A 266 -5.24 -11.42 -9.77
N ILE A 267 -5.97 -11.63 -8.66
CA ILE A 267 -7.04 -12.64 -8.59
C ILE A 267 -8.45 -12.07 -8.66
N SER A 268 -8.65 -10.83 -8.20
CA SER A 268 -9.97 -10.19 -8.12
C SER A 268 -10.10 -9.00 -9.08
N GLY A 269 -9.01 -8.53 -9.68
CA GLY A 269 -8.97 -7.29 -10.45
C GLY A 269 -8.95 -6.01 -9.60
N GLU A 270 -9.09 -6.15 -8.28
CA GLU A 270 -9.24 -5.07 -7.31
C GLU A 270 -8.14 -5.08 -6.25
N GLY A 271 -7.83 -3.91 -5.68
CA GLY A 271 -6.85 -3.76 -4.59
C GLY A 271 -6.22 -2.37 -4.58
N GLY A 272 -5.59 -1.98 -3.47
CA GLY A 272 -4.84 -0.72 -3.44
C GLY A 272 -3.57 -0.80 -4.28
N ARG A 273 -3.20 0.28 -4.97
CA ARG A 273 -1.88 0.40 -5.62
C ARG A 273 -0.89 1.01 -4.65
N GLY A 274 0.37 0.59 -4.71
CA GLY A 274 1.45 1.18 -3.94
C GLY A 274 2.73 1.32 -4.72
N THR A 275 3.76 1.84 -4.07
CA THR A 275 5.14 1.92 -4.57
C THR A 275 6.10 2.03 -3.38
N PHE A 276 7.39 2.21 -3.61
CA PHE A 276 8.34 2.53 -2.55
C PHE A 276 9.08 3.82 -2.87
N VAL A 277 9.36 4.61 -1.84
CA VAL A 277 10.12 5.87 -1.95
C VAL A 277 11.16 5.99 -0.85
N HIS A 278 12.23 6.73 -1.16
CA HIS A 278 13.05 7.38 -0.16
C HIS A 278 12.38 8.65 0.31
N LEU A 279 11.99 8.71 1.58
CA LEU A 279 11.34 9.87 2.14
C LEU A 279 12.38 10.86 2.70
N TYR A 280 12.18 12.14 2.39
CA TYR A 280 12.91 13.25 3.00
C TYR A 280 11.92 14.22 3.64
N VAL A 281 12.27 14.79 4.78
CA VAL A 281 11.50 15.86 5.44
C VAL A 281 12.41 17.07 5.62
N ASN A 282 12.09 18.18 4.95
CA ASN A 282 12.89 19.40 4.95
C ASN A 282 14.39 19.15 4.66
N GLY A 283 14.68 18.21 3.75
CA GLY A 283 16.04 17.83 3.36
C GLY A 283 16.70 16.76 4.24
N LEU A 284 16.13 16.38 5.38
CA LEU A 284 16.62 15.25 6.17
C LEU A 284 16.11 13.94 5.59
N TYR A 285 17.01 12.98 5.42
CA TYR A 285 16.63 11.64 5.00
C TYR A 285 15.92 10.91 6.14
N TRP A 286 14.70 10.47 5.84
CA TRP A 286 13.79 9.86 6.80
C TRP A 286 13.69 8.34 6.63
N GLY A 287 14.15 7.77 5.52
CA GLY A 287 14.15 6.32 5.28
C GLY A 287 13.19 5.86 4.18
N LEU A 288 13.05 4.54 4.06
CA LEU A 288 12.20 3.88 3.10
C LEU A 288 10.72 3.92 3.55
N TYR A 289 9.83 4.33 2.67
CA TYR A 289 8.39 4.32 2.88
C TYR A 289 7.68 3.63 1.72
N ASN A 290 6.52 3.03 2.00
CA ASN A 290 5.61 2.47 1.00
C ASN A 290 4.40 3.41 0.86
N PRO A 291 4.35 4.31 -0.14
CA PRO A 291 3.14 5.05 -0.48
C PRO A 291 2.07 4.11 -1.03
N VAL A 292 0.88 4.14 -0.45
CA VAL A 292 -0.21 3.21 -0.76
C VAL A 292 -1.56 3.93 -0.81
N GLU A 293 -2.40 3.56 -1.76
CA GLU A 293 -3.79 3.98 -1.79
C GLU A 293 -4.58 3.37 -0.63
N ARG A 294 -5.34 4.23 0.05
CA ARG A 294 -6.37 3.76 0.97
C ARG A 294 -7.64 3.48 0.19
N THR A 295 -8.33 2.37 0.49
CA THR A 295 -9.68 2.11 -0.03
C THR A 295 -10.68 3.03 0.67
N ASP A 296 -10.78 4.26 0.18
CA ASP A 296 -11.76 5.26 0.59
C ASP A 296 -12.67 5.65 -0.58
N GLU A 297 -13.72 6.44 -0.32
CA GLU A 297 -14.70 6.86 -1.31
C GLU A 297 -14.08 7.60 -2.50
N GLY A 298 -12.98 8.33 -2.28
CA GLY A 298 -12.28 9.05 -3.33
C GLY A 298 -11.48 8.09 -4.23
N MET A 299 -10.75 7.14 -3.65
CA MET A 299 -10.09 6.07 -4.42
C MET A 299 -11.12 5.31 -5.24
N LEU A 300 -12.23 4.91 -4.61
CA LEU A 300 -13.29 4.16 -5.28
C LEU A 300 -13.89 4.96 -6.44
N ALA A 301 -14.19 6.24 -6.25
CA ALA A 301 -14.67 7.10 -7.33
C ALA A 301 -13.64 7.28 -8.47
N ASN A 302 -12.35 7.34 -8.15
CA ASN A 302 -11.28 7.49 -9.16
C ASN A 302 -11.14 6.25 -10.05
N TYR A 303 -11.30 5.04 -9.50
CA TYR A 303 -11.13 3.78 -10.27
C TYR A 303 -12.44 3.21 -10.83
N PHE A 304 -13.54 3.35 -10.12
CA PHE A 304 -14.83 2.71 -10.44
C PHE A 304 -15.90 3.71 -10.88
N GLY A 305 -15.58 4.99 -10.90
CA GLY A 305 -16.47 6.08 -11.31
C GLY A 305 -17.55 6.41 -10.28
N GLY A 306 -18.42 7.35 -10.67
CA GLY A 306 -19.42 7.91 -9.76
C GLY A 306 -18.91 9.09 -8.94
N ALA A 307 -19.76 9.58 -8.05
CA ALA A 307 -19.39 10.59 -7.07
C ALA A 307 -18.99 9.93 -5.74
N ASN A 308 -18.20 10.61 -4.90
CA ASN A 308 -17.84 10.11 -3.57
C ASN A 308 -19.07 9.72 -2.73
N ALA A 309 -20.17 10.48 -2.85
CA ALA A 309 -21.43 10.20 -2.16
C ALA A 309 -22.12 8.90 -2.60
N ASP A 310 -21.74 8.34 -3.75
CA ASP A 310 -22.24 7.04 -4.22
C ASP A 310 -21.61 5.88 -3.44
N TRP A 311 -20.52 6.09 -2.72
CA TRP A 311 -19.71 5.03 -2.12
C TRP A 311 -19.83 5.02 -0.60
N MET A 312 -19.83 3.81 -0.03
CA MET A 312 -19.53 3.57 1.37
C MET A 312 -18.20 2.84 1.46
N ALA A 313 -17.34 3.29 2.38
CA ALA A 313 -16.07 2.62 2.69
C ALA A 313 -15.91 2.47 4.20
N LEU A 314 -15.30 1.36 4.61
CA LEU A 314 -14.98 1.03 5.99
C LEU A 314 -13.55 0.51 6.12
N ASP A 315 -13.05 0.58 7.34
CA ASP A 315 -11.92 -0.22 7.81
C ASP A 315 -12.34 -1.08 9.00
N GLN A 316 -11.38 -1.69 9.69
CA GLN A 316 -11.66 -2.56 10.82
C GLN A 316 -12.46 -1.91 11.97
N ASP A 317 -12.33 -0.60 12.16
CA ASP A 317 -12.90 0.06 13.34
C ASP A 317 -14.34 0.49 13.09
N SER A 318 -14.61 1.05 11.91
CA SER A 318 -15.93 1.57 11.57
C SER A 318 -16.11 1.84 10.09
N ILE A 319 -17.35 2.12 9.70
CA ILE A 319 -17.63 2.86 8.48
C ILE A 319 -16.93 4.21 8.58
N ARG A 320 -16.13 4.55 7.56
CA ARG A 320 -15.34 5.79 7.51
C ARG A 320 -16.01 6.85 6.65
N SER A 321 -16.81 6.43 5.68
CA SER A 321 -17.55 7.34 4.79
C SER A 321 -18.77 6.67 4.18
N GLY A 322 -19.73 7.49 3.74
CA GLY A 322 -20.93 7.04 3.05
C GLY A 322 -22.02 6.44 3.93
N ASP A 323 -23.08 5.96 3.28
CA ASP A 323 -24.23 5.32 3.93
C ASP A 323 -24.00 3.82 4.16
N GLY A 324 -23.99 3.41 5.43
CA GLY A 324 -23.81 2.04 5.89
C GLY A 324 -25.02 1.13 5.77
N THR A 325 -26.19 1.63 5.37
CA THR A 325 -27.46 0.88 5.41
C THR A 325 -27.38 -0.48 4.72
N ARG A 326 -26.75 -0.56 3.54
CA ARG A 326 -26.62 -1.83 2.79
C ARG A 326 -25.74 -2.85 3.53
N PHE A 327 -24.58 -2.42 4.03
CA PHE A 327 -23.68 -3.29 4.77
C PHE A 327 -24.25 -3.72 6.13
N ASN A 328 -24.96 -2.83 6.82
CA ASN A 328 -25.65 -3.15 8.06
C ASN A 328 -26.75 -4.20 7.81
N TYR A 329 -27.52 -4.07 6.73
CA TYR A 329 -28.52 -5.08 6.35
C TYR A 329 -27.88 -6.45 6.04
N LEU A 330 -26.75 -6.46 5.31
CA LEU A 330 -25.97 -7.67 5.04
C LEU A 330 -25.55 -8.37 6.34
N THR A 331 -24.96 -7.61 7.27
CA THR A 331 -24.26 -8.14 8.46
C THR A 331 -25.15 -8.33 9.69
N THR A 332 -26.38 -7.83 9.68
CA THR A 332 -27.33 -7.99 10.79
C THR A 332 -28.58 -8.79 10.40
N THR A 333 -29.00 -8.73 9.13
CA THR A 333 -30.23 -9.38 8.67
C THR A 333 -29.93 -10.58 7.77
N LEU A 334 -29.25 -10.38 6.63
CA LEU A 334 -29.05 -11.44 5.64
C LEU A 334 -28.15 -12.57 6.15
N VAL A 335 -27.11 -12.24 6.92
CA VAL A 335 -26.22 -13.24 7.53
C VAL A 335 -26.96 -14.25 8.43
N ASN A 336 -28.10 -13.85 9.01
CA ASN A 336 -28.90 -14.68 9.91
C ASN A 336 -29.97 -15.49 9.19
N GLN A 337 -30.18 -15.28 7.89
CA GLN A 337 -31.13 -16.07 7.10
C GLN A 337 -30.59 -17.48 6.81
N ASP A 338 -31.48 -18.43 6.50
CA ASP A 338 -31.05 -19.72 5.94
C ASP A 338 -30.71 -19.54 4.46
N LEU A 339 -29.40 -19.48 4.16
CA LEU A 339 -28.89 -19.33 2.80
C LEU A 339 -28.99 -20.63 1.98
N ARG A 340 -29.46 -21.75 2.54
CA ARG A 340 -29.86 -22.93 1.75
C ARG A 340 -31.09 -22.64 0.88
N VAL A 341 -31.89 -21.65 1.27
CA VAL A 341 -33.06 -21.20 0.49
C VAL A 341 -32.57 -20.36 -0.69
N PRO A 342 -32.86 -20.75 -1.96
CA PRO A 342 -32.34 -20.07 -3.14
C PRO A 342 -32.65 -18.56 -3.19
N ALA A 343 -33.85 -18.14 -2.76
CA ALA A 343 -34.24 -16.73 -2.72
C ALA A 343 -33.39 -15.90 -1.74
N ASN A 344 -33.08 -16.46 -0.56
CA ASN A 344 -32.23 -15.78 0.43
C ASN A 344 -30.79 -15.66 -0.08
N TYR A 345 -30.26 -16.71 -0.71
CA TYR A 345 -28.92 -16.67 -1.29
C TYR A 345 -28.83 -15.69 -2.46
N ALA A 346 -29.83 -15.65 -3.34
CA ALA A 346 -29.90 -14.68 -4.43
C ALA A 346 -29.93 -13.24 -3.90
N GLN A 347 -30.65 -12.98 -2.81
CA GLN A 347 -30.63 -11.67 -2.15
C GLN A 347 -29.26 -11.38 -1.53
N PHE A 348 -28.64 -12.35 -0.85
CA PHE A 348 -27.31 -12.21 -0.26
C PHE A 348 -26.25 -11.80 -1.31
N GLN A 349 -26.29 -12.38 -2.51
CA GLN A 349 -25.40 -12.03 -3.63
C GLN A 349 -25.56 -10.59 -4.14
N GLN A 350 -26.73 -9.96 -3.93
CA GLN A 350 -26.93 -8.55 -4.27
C GLN A 350 -26.25 -7.59 -3.27
N TYR A 351 -25.86 -8.09 -2.10
CA TYR A 351 -25.27 -7.30 -1.02
C TYR A 351 -23.81 -7.67 -0.74
N LEU A 352 -23.37 -8.89 -1.03
CA LEU A 352 -21.98 -9.32 -0.95
C LEU A 352 -21.50 -9.87 -2.31
N ASP A 353 -20.35 -9.40 -2.76
CA ASP A 353 -19.70 -9.93 -3.96
C ASP A 353 -19.05 -11.25 -3.57
N VAL A 354 -19.83 -12.33 -3.67
CA VAL A 354 -19.42 -13.65 -3.21
C VAL A 354 -18.17 -14.16 -3.92
N THR A 355 -17.94 -13.75 -5.18
CA THR A 355 -16.73 -14.09 -5.93
C THR A 355 -15.50 -13.41 -5.34
N LYS A 356 -15.56 -12.09 -5.14
CA LYS A 356 -14.45 -11.34 -4.52
C LYS A 356 -14.23 -11.72 -3.06
N PHE A 357 -15.29 -12.09 -2.35
CA PHE A 357 -15.21 -12.60 -0.99
C PHE A 357 -14.43 -13.92 -0.93
N CYS A 358 -14.70 -14.85 -1.85
CA CYS A 358 -13.93 -16.10 -1.95
C CYS A 358 -12.45 -15.82 -2.24
N ASP A 359 -12.16 -14.98 -3.24
CA ASP A 359 -10.78 -14.63 -3.60
C ASP A 359 -10.00 -14.00 -2.43
N TYR A 360 -10.64 -13.06 -1.72
CA TYR A 360 -10.08 -12.42 -0.55
C TYR A 360 -9.73 -13.45 0.53
N LEU A 361 -10.66 -14.34 0.90
CA LEU A 361 -10.40 -15.37 1.92
C LEU A 361 -9.28 -16.31 1.50
N ILE A 362 -9.27 -16.78 0.25
CA ILE A 362 -8.21 -17.65 -0.29
C ILE A 362 -6.85 -16.98 -0.14
N LEU A 363 -6.75 -15.70 -0.49
CA LEU A 363 -5.51 -14.93 -0.39
C LEU A 363 -5.08 -14.70 1.06
N THR A 364 -5.99 -14.28 1.94
CA THR A 364 -5.68 -14.07 3.37
C THR A 364 -5.22 -15.34 4.05
N TRP A 365 -5.86 -16.47 3.72
CA TRP A 365 -5.48 -17.80 4.17
C TRP A 365 -4.13 -18.23 3.60
N MET A 366 -3.85 -17.98 2.32
CA MET A 366 -2.54 -18.25 1.71
C MET A 366 -1.40 -17.54 2.44
N ALA A 367 -1.63 -16.31 2.90
CA ALA A 367 -0.64 -15.52 3.63
C ALA A 367 -0.41 -16.00 5.07
N GLY A 368 -1.27 -16.85 5.62
CA GLY A 368 -1.17 -17.21 7.04
C GLY A 368 -1.47 -16.04 7.97
N MET A 369 -2.38 -15.14 7.58
CA MET A 369 -2.61 -13.86 8.27
C MET A 369 -3.12 -14.04 9.71
N GLY A 370 -2.47 -13.35 10.66
CA GLY A 370 -2.87 -13.15 12.05
C GLY A 370 -3.37 -11.71 12.31
N ASP A 371 -3.74 -11.39 13.55
CA ASP A 371 -4.41 -10.11 13.90
C ASP A 371 -5.58 -9.75 12.97
N TRP A 372 -6.26 -10.79 12.54
CA TRP A 372 -7.35 -10.87 11.58
C TRP A 372 -8.19 -12.06 12.06
N PRO A 373 -9.52 -12.15 11.90
CA PRO A 373 -10.44 -11.38 11.02
C PRO A 373 -11.11 -10.15 11.61
N ASN A 374 -10.79 -9.73 12.84
CA ASN A 374 -11.41 -8.51 13.41
C ASN A 374 -10.63 -7.23 13.06
N ASN A 375 -9.52 -7.34 12.33
CA ASN A 375 -8.61 -6.26 11.98
C ASN A 375 -7.92 -6.58 10.64
N ASN A 376 -7.10 -5.66 10.10
CA ASN A 376 -6.29 -5.81 8.88
C ASN A 376 -7.11 -6.04 7.59
N PHE A 377 -8.13 -5.20 7.37
CA PHE A 377 -8.88 -5.14 6.12
C PHE A 377 -9.52 -3.77 5.92
N HIS A 378 -9.79 -3.43 4.66
CA HIS A 378 -10.78 -2.42 4.31
C HIS A 378 -11.95 -3.09 3.59
N GLY A 379 -13.01 -2.34 3.32
CA GLY A 379 -14.08 -2.81 2.45
C GLY A 379 -15.00 -1.69 2.01
N ALA A 380 -15.78 -1.97 0.97
CA ALA A 380 -16.63 -0.95 0.38
C ALA A 380 -17.80 -1.53 -0.41
N ASN A 381 -18.84 -0.71 -0.61
CA ASN A 381 -19.87 -0.95 -1.62
C ASN A 381 -20.30 0.36 -2.27
N ARG A 382 -20.82 0.27 -3.50
CA ARG A 382 -21.54 1.39 -4.12
C ARG A 382 -23.00 1.36 -3.69
N ASN A 383 -23.52 2.48 -3.24
CA ASN A 383 -24.91 2.69 -2.89
C ASN A 383 -25.74 3.14 -4.11
N ALA A 384 -25.14 3.90 -5.04
CA ALA A 384 -25.83 4.44 -6.22
C ALA A 384 -24.98 4.37 -7.52
N PRO A 385 -25.35 3.55 -8.53
CA PRO A 385 -26.28 2.44 -8.41
C PRO A 385 -25.79 1.41 -7.39
N ALA A 386 -26.73 0.70 -6.78
CA ALA A 386 -26.42 -0.30 -5.77
C ALA A 386 -25.53 -1.41 -6.35
N GLN A 387 -24.38 -1.63 -5.70
CA GLN A 387 -23.47 -2.74 -5.97
C GLN A 387 -23.23 -3.53 -4.67
N PRO A 388 -22.82 -4.80 -4.78
CA PRO A 388 -22.49 -5.59 -3.61
C PRO A 388 -21.20 -5.12 -2.93
N PHE A 389 -21.07 -5.45 -1.65
CA PHE A 389 -19.91 -5.18 -0.82
C PHE A 389 -18.74 -6.11 -1.16
N TRP A 390 -17.52 -5.62 -1.06
CA TRP A 390 -16.29 -6.41 -1.20
C TRP A 390 -15.22 -5.96 -0.20
N TYR A 391 -14.33 -6.88 0.15
CA TYR A 391 -13.21 -6.66 1.06
C TYR A 391 -11.92 -6.36 0.30
N SER A 392 -11.12 -5.44 0.82
CA SER A 392 -9.84 -5.02 0.26
C SER A 392 -8.70 -5.41 1.20
N ALA A 393 -7.63 -5.94 0.61
CA ALA A 393 -6.41 -6.36 1.26
C ALA A 393 -5.68 -5.17 1.90
N TRP A 394 -5.42 -5.26 3.20
CA TRP A 394 -4.73 -4.21 3.95
C TRP A 394 -3.94 -4.80 5.14
N ASP A 395 -2.76 -4.24 5.39
CA ASP A 395 -1.94 -4.49 6.58
C ASP A 395 -1.52 -5.95 6.79
N CYS A 396 -0.89 -6.55 5.77
CA CYS A 396 -0.37 -7.93 5.83
C CYS A 396 0.90 -8.10 6.68
N GLU A 397 1.12 -7.23 7.67
CA GLU A 397 2.33 -7.26 8.49
C GLU A 397 2.39 -8.54 9.36
N TRP A 398 1.26 -9.05 9.85
CA TRP A 398 1.21 -10.30 10.63
C TRP A 398 0.94 -11.51 9.74
N SER A 399 1.91 -11.89 8.92
CA SER A 399 1.82 -13.03 7.99
C SER A 399 3.13 -13.83 7.95
N TRP A 400 3.08 -15.06 7.41
CA TRP A 400 4.25 -15.92 7.17
C TRP A 400 5.12 -16.24 8.39
N ASP A 401 4.57 -16.22 9.60
CA ASP A 401 5.25 -16.62 10.82
C ASP A 401 4.30 -17.25 11.85
N VAL A 402 4.71 -17.34 13.12
CA VAL A 402 3.91 -17.96 14.21
C VAL A 402 3.51 -16.97 15.31
N THR A 403 3.71 -15.67 15.06
CA THR A 403 3.50 -14.62 16.05
C THR A 403 2.13 -13.98 15.86
N ASN A 404 1.55 -13.42 16.92
CA ASN A 404 0.22 -12.77 16.87
C ASN A 404 -0.91 -13.62 16.22
N GLY A 405 -0.82 -14.94 16.38
CA GLY A 405 -1.79 -15.88 15.80
C GLY A 405 -1.61 -16.15 14.30
N SER A 406 -0.53 -15.70 13.67
CA SER A 406 -0.19 -16.01 12.28
C SER A 406 0.23 -17.47 12.08
N ASN A 407 0.31 -17.90 10.82
CA ASN A 407 0.77 -19.22 10.42
C ASN A 407 1.90 -19.16 9.37
N LEU A 408 2.74 -20.20 9.34
CA LEU A 408 3.82 -20.38 8.37
C LEU A 408 3.26 -20.76 6.98
N GLY A 409 2.55 -19.81 6.37
CA GLY A 409 1.85 -19.95 5.10
C GLY A 409 0.40 -20.42 5.27
N ALA A 410 -0.08 -21.14 4.26
CA ALA A 410 -1.48 -21.43 4.05
C ALA A 410 -2.14 -22.25 5.18
N TRP A 411 -3.36 -21.86 5.53
CA TRP A 411 -4.20 -22.50 6.54
C TRP A 411 -5.67 -22.10 6.39
N VAL A 412 -6.57 -22.77 7.10
CA VAL A 412 -7.89 -22.21 7.42
C VAL A 412 -7.81 -21.58 8.81
N HIS A 413 -8.04 -20.26 8.87
CA HIS A 413 -8.02 -19.51 10.11
C HIS A 413 -9.02 -20.11 11.14
N PRO A 414 -8.67 -20.21 12.45
CA PRO A 414 -9.48 -20.85 13.48
C PRO A 414 -10.94 -20.41 13.53
N GLU A 415 -11.23 -19.11 13.36
CA GLU A 415 -12.60 -18.60 13.33
C GLU A 415 -13.47 -19.13 12.18
N PHE A 416 -12.88 -19.74 11.15
CA PHE A 416 -13.57 -20.20 9.95
C PHE A 416 -13.66 -21.72 9.85
N ARG A 417 -13.14 -22.46 10.85
CA ARG A 417 -13.14 -23.92 10.84
C ARG A 417 -14.55 -24.48 11.02
N VAL A 418 -14.80 -25.66 10.46
CA VAL A 418 -16.13 -26.29 10.44
C VAL A 418 -16.69 -26.51 11.84
N ALA A 419 -15.82 -26.79 12.80
CA ALA A 419 -16.14 -27.08 14.20
C ALA A 419 -16.34 -25.83 15.07
N THR A 420 -16.13 -24.62 14.54
CA THR A 420 -16.30 -23.36 15.27
C THR A 420 -17.47 -22.55 14.72
N PRO A 421 -18.13 -21.73 15.56
CA PRO A 421 -19.21 -20.85 15.08
C PRO A 421 -18.70 -19.58 14.39
N GLY A 422 -17.45 -19.15 14.66
CA GLY A 422 -16.91 -17.86 14.24
C GLY A 422 -17.58 -16.68 14.94
N THR A 423 -16.84 -15.64 15.30
CA THR A 423 -17.40 -14.48 16.03
C THR A 423 -17.30 -13.17 15.28
N SER A 424 -16.25 -13.01 14.47
CA SER A 424 -16.08 -11.86 13.58
C SER A 424 -17.18 -11.79 12.53
N THR A 425 -17.39 -10.59 11.99
CA THR A 425 -18.32 -10.36 10.88
C THR A 425 -17.95 -11.20 9.65
N LEU A 426 -16.67 -11.25 9.29
CA LEU A 426 -16.17 -12.06 8.17
C LEU A 426 -16.44 -13.56 8.37
N ALA A 427 -16.16 -14.09 9.56
CA ALA A 427 -16.43 -15.49 9.86
C ALA A 427 -17.94 -15.80 9.82
N LYS A 428 -18.78 -14.92 10.38
CA LYS A 428 -20.24 -15.10 10.31
C LYS A 428 -20.76 -15.13 8.88
N LEU A 429 -20.26 -14.25 8.00
CA LEU A 429 -20.60 -14.28 6.57
C LEU A 429 -20.19 -15.60 5.91
N TRP A 430 -18.98 -16.09 6.18
CA TRP A 430 -18.53 -17.40 5.72
C TRP A 430 -19.42 -18.55 6.23
N HIS A 431 -19.69 -18.61 7.52
CA HIS A 431 -20.51 -19.65 8.14
C HIS A 431 -21.96 -19.64 7.64
N ALA A 432 -22.50 -18.45 7.33
CA ALA A 432 -23.80 -18.33 6.69
C ALA A 432 -23.76 -18.88 5.26
N ALA A 433 -22.80 -18.42 4.45
CA ALA A 433 -22.71 -18.71 3.02
C ALA A 433 -22.33 -20.17 2.71
N ARG A 434 -21.41 -20.77 3.47
CA ARG A 434 -20.94 -22.15 3.27
C ARG A 434 -22.01 -23.22 3.45
N ARG A 435 -23.20 -22.86 3.95
CA ARG A 435 -24.35 -23.78 4.01
C ARG A 435 -25.04 -23.95 2.65
N ASN A 436 -24.80 -23.04 1.70
CA ASN A 436 -25.30 -23.13 0.34
C ASN A 436 -24.31 -23.90 -0.55
N LEU A 437 -24.77 -24.96 -1.22
CA LEU A 437 -23.90 -25.80 -2.05
C LEU A 437 -23.36 -25.06 -3.29
N ALA A 438 -24.12 -24.15 -3.87
CA ALA A 438 -23.65 -23.34 -4.99
C ALA A 438 -22.55 -22.34 -4.57
N PHE A 439 -22.62 -21.82 -3.33
CA PHE A 439 -21.53 -21.01 -2.78
C PHE A 439 -20.26 -21.84 -2.53
N LEU A 440 -20.40 -23.04 -1.95
CA LEU A 440 -19.24 -23.93 -1.74
C LEU A 440 -18.61 -24.38 -3.05
N GLN A 441 -19.44 -24.67 -4.08
CA GLN A 441 -18.95 -24.96 -5.42
C GLN A 441 -18.17 -23.76 -5.97
N LEU A 442 -18.76 -22.56 -5.94
CA LEU A 442 -18.07 -21.33 -6.35
C LEU A 442 -16.73 -21.17 -5.62
N PHE A 443 -16.69 -21.38 -4.31
CA PHE A 443 -15.46 -21.28 -3.53
C PHE A 443 -14.40 -22.27 -4.04
N ALA A 444 -14.77 -23.53 -4.30
CA ALA A 444 -13.88 -24.53 -4.86
C ALA A 444 -13.39 -24.15 -6.27
N ASP A 445 -14.28 -23.66 -7.14
CA ASP A 445 -13.92 -23.16 -8.47
C ASP A 445 -12.93 -21.99 -8.39
N ARG A 446 -13.11 -21.08 -7.41
CA ARG A 446 -12.18 -19.96 -7.16
C ARG A 446 -10.82 -20.45 -6.66
N VAL A 447 -10.78 -21.46 -5.79
CA VAL A 447 -9.52 -22.11 -5.38
C VAL A 447 -8.83 -22.71 -6.60
N TYR A 448 -9.55 -23.46 -7.44
CA TYR A 448 -8.98 -24.07 -8.64
C TYR A 448 -8.42 -23.01 -9.61
N ARG A 449 -9.26 -22.02 -9.97
CA ARG A 449 -8.88 -20.90 -10.85
C ARG A 449 -7.64 -20.15 -10.37
N ASN A 450 -7.53 -19.89 -9.06
CA ASN A 450 -6.46 -19.05 -8.54
C ASN A 450 -5.18 -19.84 -8.25
N CYS A 451 -5.28 -21.11 -7.86
CA CYS A 451 -4.14 -21.87 -7.34
C CYS A 451 -3.54 -22.88 -8.31
N PHE A 452 -4.22 -23.19 -9.42
CA PHE A 452 -3.79 -24.20 -10.39
C PHE A 452 -3.55 -23.56 -11.77
N ASN A 453 -2.93 -24.32 -12.67
CA ASN A 453 -2.66 -23.93 -14.05
C ASN A 453 -1.97 -22.55 -14.13
N ALA A 454 -2.60 -21.58 -14.78
CA ALA A 454 -2.10 -20.20 -14.91
C ALA A 454 -2.65 -19.25 -13.83
N GLY A 455 -3.15 -19.78 -12.71
CA GLY A 455 -3.75 -19.00 -11.62
C GLY A 455 -2.76 -18.07 -10.90
N GLY A 456 -3.27 -16.91 -10.45
CA GLY A 456 -2.47 -15.83 -9.85
C GLY A 456 -1.88 -16.13 -8.46
N LEU A 457 -2.26 -17.25 -7.84
CA LEU A 457 -1.77 -17.74 -6.54
C LEU A 457 -1.09 -19.11 -6.66
N THR A 458 -0.79 -19.60 -7.87
CA THR A 458 0.17 -20.69 -8.00
C THR A 458 1.46 -20.33 -7.26
N ASP A 459 2.16 -21.31 -6.68
CA ASP A 459 3.41 -21.04 -5.94
C ASP A 459 4.40 -20.24 -6.80
N ALA A 460 4.49 -20.56 -8.10
CA ALA A 460 5.31 -19.82 -9.06
C ALA A 460 4.87 -18.36 -9.24
N ALA A 461 3.57 -18.09 -9.41
CA ALA A 461 3.06 -16.72 -9.55
C ALA A 461 3.23 -15.90 -8.26
N ALA A 462 2.94 -16.51 -7.11
CA ALA A 462 3.13 -15.88 -5.80
C ALA A 462 4.59 -15.48 -5.55
N ARG A 463 5.54 -16.40 -5.81
CA ARG A 463 6.98 -16.16 -5.67
C ARG A 463 7.52 -15.17 -6.69
N ALA A 464 7.03 -15.20 -7.94
CA ALA A 464 7.41 -14.21 -8.94
C ALA A 464 7.02 -12.78 -8.52
N ARG A 465 5.83 -12.61 -7.92
CA ARG A 465 5.41 -11.33 -7.34
C ARG A 465 6.26 -10.94 -6.13
N TRP A 466 6.55 -11.88 -5.24
CA TRP A 466 7.43 -11.64 -4.09
C TRP A 466 8.82 -11.17 -4.51
N ALA A 467 9.44 -11.85 -5.48
CA ALA A 467 10.72 -11.47 -6.05
C ALA A 467 10.66 -10.08 -6.69
N ARG A 468 9.60 -9.77 -7.46
CA ARG A 468 9.44 -8.46 -8.12
C ARG A 468 9.45 -7.30 -7.12
N VAL A 469 8.64 -7.39 -6.06
CA VAL A 469 8.55 -6.32 -5.05
C VAL A 469 9.88 -6.16 -4.30
N ASN A 470 10.51 -7.26 -3.89
CA ASN A 470 11.77 -7.20 -3.14
C ASN A 470 12.96 -6.74 -4.01
N ASN A 471 13.01 -7.15 -5.29
CA ASN A 471 14.03 -6.68 -6.22
C ASN A 471 13.95 -5.16 -6.43
N PHE A 472 12.75 -4.58 -6.41
CA PHE A 472 12.58 -3.13 -6.55
C PHE A 472 13.27 -2.35 -5.44
N ILE A 473 13.29 -2.87 -4.21
CA ILE A 473 13.90 -2.18 -3.05
C ILE A 473 15.27 -2.74 -2.65
N GLN A 474 15.79 -3.79 -3.30
CA GLN A 474 16.98 -4.54 -2.86
C GLN A 474 18.22 -3.66 -2.66
N THR A 475 18.41 -2.62 -3.47
CA THR A 475 19.53 -1.68 -3.26
C THR A 475 19.15 -0.56 -2.29
N ALA A 476 17.92 -0.05 -2.36
CA ALA A 476 17.42 1.02 -1.50
C ALA A 476 17.33 0.63 0.00
N ILE A 477 17.13 -0.65 0.32
CA ILE A 477 17.03 -1.13 1.70
C ILE A 477 18.37 -1.02 2.47
N VAL A 478 19.49 -0.80 1.76
CA VAL A 478 20.77 -0.46 2.41
C VAL A 478 20.66 0.88 3.14
N ASP A 479 19.95 1.84 2.58
CA ASP A 479 19.79 3.16 3.20
C ASP A 479 18.79 3.13 4.37
N GLU A 480 17.77 2.27 4.29
CA GLU A 480 16.92 1.95 5.45
C GLU A 480 17.74 1.28 6.57
N SER A 481 18.72 0.44 6.21
CA SER A 481 19.62 -0.21 7.18
C SER A 481 20.47 0.83 7.88
N ALA A 482 21.02 1.77 7.11
CA ALA A 482 21.81 2.87 7.66
C ALA A 482 20.97 3.80 8.53
N ARG A 483 19.72 4.09 8.13
CA ARG A 483 18.89 5.07 8.84
C ARG A 483 18.20 4.50 10.09
N TRP A 484 17.76 3.25 10.04
CA TRP A 484 16.88 2.66 11.05
C TRP A 484 17.36 1.30 11.58
N GLY A 485 18.46 0.75 11.06
CA GLY A 485 18.90 -0.60 11.41
C GLY A 485 19.33 -0.76 12.87
N ASP A 486 19.84 0.30 13.48
CA ASP A 486 20.27 0.37 14.89
C ASP A 486 19.27 1.12 15.79
N ALA A 487 18.10 1.48 15.27
CA ALA A 487 17.13 2.37 15.92
C ALA A 487 16.58 1.84 17.25
N LEU A 488 16.72 0.54 17.54
CA LEU A 488 16.34 -0.03 18.84
C LEU A 488 17.31 0.32 19.95
N GLY A 489 18.52 0.80 19.65
CA GLY A 489 19.55 1.10 20.64
C GLY A 489 20.04 -0.13 21.41
N ASP A 490 19.85 -1.33 20.85
CA ASP A 490 20.18 -2.62 21.46
C ASP A 490 21.61 -3.10 21.14
N GLY A 491 22.39 -2.25 20.46
CA GLY A 491 23.76 -2.56 20.03
C GLY A 491 23.84 -3.41 18.76
N VAL A 492 22.71 -3.65 18.08
CA VAL A 492 22.65 -4.44 16.84
C VAL A 492 22.27 -3.55 15.66
N THR A 493 23.17 -3.39 14.70
CA THR A 493 22.87 -2.77 13.40
C THR A 493 22.27 -3.81 12.47
N ARG A 494 20.97 -3.69 12.18
CA ARG A 494 20.26 -4.54 11.22
C ARG A 494 20.58 -4.09 9.81
N THR A 495 20.97 -5.04 8.97
CA THR A 495 21.48 -4.77 7.63
C THR A 495 20.74 -5.57 6.57
N ARG A 496 20.84 -5.12 5.32
CA ARG A 496 20.31 -5.82 4.15
C ARG A 496 20.71 -7.30 4.15
N ASP A 497 22.00 -7.60 4.25
CA ASP A 497 22.47 -8.98 4.04
C ASP A 497 22.33 -9.85 5.31
N GLY A 498 22.35 -9.23 6.49
CA GLY A 498 22.24 -9.95 7.77
C GLY A 498 20.80 -10.23 8.22
N TYR A 499 19.83 -9.40 7.83
CA TYR A 499 18.47 -9.46 8.38
C TYR A 499 17.37 -9.43 7.31
N TRP A 500 17.42 -8.48 6.38
CA TRP A 500 16.38 -8.36 5.35
C TRP A 500 16.42 -9.51 4.34
N ALA A 501 17.57 -9.79 3.74
CA ALA A 501 17.71 -10.82 2.71
C ALA A 501 17.40 -12.23 3.24
N PRO A 502 17.83 -12.62 4.47
CA PRO A 502 17.41 -13.87 5.09
C PRO A 502 15.90 -13.97 5.28
N GLU A 503 15.22 -12.90 5.70
CA GLU A 503 13.76 -12.92 5.85
C GLU A 503 13.06 -13.01 4.48
N VAL A 504 13.53 -12.27 3.47
CA VAL A 504 13.00 -12.38 2.10
C VAL A 504 13.12 -13.81 1.57
N ALA A 505 14.25 -14.48 1.81
CA ALA A 505 14.46 -15.86 1.43
C ALA A 505 13.62 -16.84 2.27
N CYS A 506 13.43 -16.57 3.56
CA CYS A 506 12.57 -17.34 4.45
C CYS A 506 11.12 -17.36 3.92
N VAL A 507 10.55 -16.20 3.64
CA VAL A 507 9.18 -16.09 3.12
C VAL A 507 9.05 -16.68 1.72
N ASP A 508 10.02 -16.47 0.84
CA ASP A 508 10.04 -17.14 -0.49
C ASP A 508 10.03 -18.67 -0.35
N GLY A 509 10.83 -19.21 0.56
CA GLY A 509 10.85 -20.64 0.88
C GLY A 509 9.51 -21.14 1.43
N LEU A 510 8.85 -20.34 2.29
CA LEU A 510 7.51 -20.63 2.76
C LEU A 510 6.47 -20.59 1.65
N MET A 511 6.64 -19.83 0.56
CA MET A 511 5.68 -19.89 -0.56
C MET A 511 5.78 -21.20 -1.36
N ASN A 512 6.83 -22.00 -1.19
CA ASN A 512 6.96 -23.29 -1.86
C ASN A 512 6.07 -24.37 -1.20
N GLY A 513 5.27 -25.06 -2.01
CA GLY A 513 4.28 -26.03 -1.56
C GLY A 513 3.06 -25.40 -0.87
N ASN A 514 2.86 -24.08 -1.00
CA ASN A 514 1.85 -23.37 -0.23
C ASN A 514 0.44 -23.66 -0.74
N VAL A 515 0.26 -23.76 -2.07
CA VAL A 515 -1.00 -24.22 -2.67
C VAL A 515 -1.38 -25.61 -2.14
N ALA A 516 -0.43 -26.55 -2.09
CA ALA A 516 -0.70 -27.90 -1.60
C ALA A 516 -1.13 -27.89 -0.12
N ARG A 517 -0.51 -27.05 0.71
CA ARG A 517 -0.93 -26.84 2.11
C ARG A 517 -2.31 -26.24 2.22
N LEU A 518 -2.65 -25.25 1.38
CA LEU A 518 -3.99 -24.67 1.35
C LEU A 518 -5.03 -25.74 1.01
N VAL A 519 -4.83 -26.48 -0.07
CA VAL A 519 -5.77 -27.52 -0.53
C VAL A 519 -5.96 -28.58 0.56
N ALA A 520 -4.87 -29.03 1.20
CA ALA A 520 -4.96 -29.98 2.31
C ALA A 520 -5.78 -29.42 3.49
N ALA A 521 -5.57 -28.16 3.86
CA ALA A 521 -6.33 -27.50 4.93
C ALA A 521 -7.82 -27.36 4.57
N LEU A 522 -8.14 -27.00 3.31
CA LEU A 522 -9.52 -26.87 2.85
C LEU A 522 -10.24 -28.22 2.78
N VAL A 523 -9.57 -29.29 2.32
CA VAL A 523 -10.12 -30.65 2.32
C VAL A 523 -10.44 -31.12 3.74
N ALA A 524 -9.55 -30.84 4.71
CA ALA A 524 -9.77 -31.20 6.11
C ALA A 524 -11.02 -30.54 6.72
N GLU A 525 -11.37 -29.34 6.25
CA GLU A 525 -12.56 -28.60 6.69
C GLU A 525 -13.81 -28.91 5.84
N GLY A 526 -13.68 -29.72 4.78
CA GLY A 526 -14.75 -30.03 3.84
C GLY A 526 -15.11 -28.87 2.91
N TYR A 527 -14.18 -27.95 2.66
CA TYR A 527 -14.37 -26.75 1.81
C TYR A 527 -13.86 -26.92 0.39
N TYR A 528 -13.15 -28.01 0.12
CA TYR A 528 -12.66 -28.37 -1.21
C TYR A 528 -12.85 -29.88 -1.43
N PRO A 529 -13.28 -30.32 -2.63
CA PRO A 529 -13.52 -31.73 -2.89
C PRO A 529 -12.22 -32.54 -2.88
N THR A 530 -12.33 -33.83 -2.55
CA THR A 530 -11.23 -34.80 -2.62
C THR A 530 -11.01 -35.36 -4.02
N VAL A 531 -11.91 -35.04 -4.95
CA VAL A 531 -11.87 -35.45 -6.36
C VAL A 531 -11.19 -34.35 -7.16
N GLY A 532 -10.15 -34.70 -7.91
CA GLY A 532 -9.43 -33.78 -8.78
C GLY A 532 -10.23 -33.43 -10.04
N ALA A 533 -10.11 -32.18 -10.49
CA ALA A 533 -10.73 -31.70 -11.73
C ALA A 533 -10.16 -32.41 -12.98
N PRO A 534 -10.97 -32.68 -14.02
CA PRO A 534 -10.46 -33.20 -15.29
C PRO A 534 -9.38 -32.29 -15.89
N GLY A 535 -8.25 -32.88 -16.28
CA GLY A 535 -7.14 -32.14 -16.90
C GLY A 535 -7.34 -31.97 -18.40
N PHE A 536 -7.02 -30.78 -18.93
CA PHE A 536 -7.10 -30.48 -20.36
C PHE A 536 -5.72 -30.61 -21.00
N GLY A 537 -5.63 -31.32 -22.13
CA GLY A 537 -4.39 -31.43 -22.91
C GLY A 537 -3.91 -30.08 -23.48
N GLN A 538 -4.81 -29.09 -23.54
CA GLN A 538 -4.48 -27.68 -23.75
C GLN A 538 -5.46 -26.83 -22.94
N GLU A 539 -4.92 -25.97 -22.08
CA GLU A 539 -5.68 -25.00 -21.29
C GLU A 539 -6.17 -23.85 -22.19
N GLY A 540 -7.37 -23.97 -22.76
CA GLY A 540 -8.04 -22.92 -23.55
C GLY A 540 -7.21 -22.33 -24.70
N GLY A 541 -7.64 -21.17 -25.21
CA GLY A 541 -6.89 -20.39 -26.21
C GLY A 541 -7.17 -20.72 -27.68
N ALA A 542 -6.42 -20.08 -28.58
CA ALA A 542 -6.58 -20.24 -30.02
C ALA A 542 -6.01 -21.59 -30.48
N VAL A 543 -6.78 -22.31 -31.29
CA VAL A 543 -6.40 -23.61 -31.88
C VAL A 543 -6.68 -23.61 -33.37
N ALA A 544 -5.91 -24.40 -34.12
CA ALA A 544 -6.16 -24.59 -35.55
C ALA A 544 -7.44 -25.42 -35.79
N PRO A 545 -8.12 -25.25 -36.95
CA PRO A 545 -9.19 -26.13 -37.36
C PRO A 545 -8.76 -27.61 -37.34
N GLY A 546 -9.61 -28.48 -36.78
CA GLY A 546 -9.31 -29.90 -36.62
C GLY A 546 -8.51 -30.25 -35.36
N PHE A 547 -8.29 -29.30 -34.44
CA PHE A 547 -7.67 -29.57 -33.15
C PHE A 547 -8.45 -30.64 -32.35
N ALA A 548 -7.73 -31.64 -31.86
CA ALA A 548 -8.26 -32.69 -31.01
C ALA A 548 -7.89 -32.40 -29.55
N LEU A 549 -8.88 -31.99 -28.76
CA LEU A 549 -8.70 -31.81 -27.32
C LEU A 549 -8.67 -33.16 -26.61
N VAL A 550 -7.70 -33.35 -25.72
CA VAL A 550 -7.63 -34.51 -24.81
C VAL A 550 -8.12 -34.08 -23.43
N LEU A 551 -9.07 -34.81 -22.86
CA LEU A 551 -9.47 -34.69 -21.46
C LEU A 551 -8.95 -35.90 -20.68
N THR A 552 -8.39 -35.65 -19.50
CA THR A 552 -7.82 -36.67 -18.63
C THR A 552 -8.55 -36.69 -17.29
N ASN A 553 -8.84 -37.89 -16.79
CA ASN A 553 -9.35 -38.07 -15.44
C ASN A 553 -8.15 -38.31 -14.50
N PRO A 554 -7.80 -37.39 -13.59
CA PRO A 554 -6.69 -37.60 -12.65
C PRO A 554 -7.05 -38.52 -11.48
N ASN A 555 -8.32 -38.91 -11.35
CA ASN A 555 -8.81 -39.71 -10.23
C ASN A 555 -8.62 -41.21 -10.48
N ALA A 556 -8.65 -41.99 -9.40
CA ALA A 556 -8.52 -43.46 -9.45
C ALA A 556 -9.62 -44.16 -10.27
N GLY A 557 -10.73 -43.47 -10.55
CA GLY A 557 -11.83 -43.95 -11.39
C GLY A 557 -12.83 -42.83 -11.68
N GLY A 558 -13.88 -43.15 -12.45
CA GLY A 558 -14.97 -42.23 -12.78
C GLY A 558 -15.02 -41.83 -14.27
N THR A 559 -16.16 -41.28 -14.67
CA THR A 559 -16.44 -40.84 -16.04
C THR A 559 -16.37 -39.33 -16.12
N VAL A 560 -15.66 -38.79 -17.12
CA VAL A 560 -15.62 -37.35 -17.39
C VAL A 560 -16.83 -36.97 -18.26
N TYR A 561 -17.61 -36.00 -17.80
CA TYR A 561 -18.70 -35.38 -18.55
C TYR A 561 -18.28 -33.96 -18.97
N TYR A 562 -18.64 -33.55 -20.19
CA TYR A 562 -18.33 -32.23 -20.73
C TYR A 562 -19.49 -31.71 -21.59
N THR A 563 -19.54 -30.39 -21.76
CA THR A 563 -20.50 -29.69 -22.63
C THR A 563 -19.71 -28.79 -23.59
N THR A 564 -20.29 -28.47 -24.74
CA THR A 564 -19.68 -27.58 -25.75
C THR A 564 -20.52 -26.33 -26.02
N ASP A 565 -21.63 -26.18 -25.31
CA ASP A 565 -22.61 -25.09 -25.46
C ASP A 565 -22.59 -24.11 -24.27
N GLY A 566 -21.70 -24.33 -23.30
CA GLY A 566 -21.56 -23.50 -22.11
C GLY A 566 -22.49 -23.87 -20.94
N THR A 567 -23.29 -24.93 -21.07
CA THR A 567 -24.07 -25.46 -19.93
C THR A 567 -23.17 -26.17 -18.92
N ASP A 568 -23.51 -26.14 -17.62
CA ASP A 568 -22.75 -26.85 -16.60
C ASP A 568 -22.96 -28.37 -16.76
N PRO A 569 -21.89 -29.17 -17.01
CA PRO A 569 -22.01 -30.63 -17.15
C PRO A 569 -22.66 -31.32 -15.94
N ALA A 570 -22.55 -30.75 -14.74
CA ALA A 570 -23.17 -31.28 -13.52
C ALA A 570 -24.71 -31.14 -13.53
N THR A 571 -25.26 -30.24 -14.35
CA THR A 571 -26.70 -29.99 -14.48
C THR A 571 -27.32 -30.56 -15.76
N ALA A 572 -26.50 -30.79 -16.80
CA ALA A 572 -26.96 -31.21 -18.13
C ALA A 572 -27.21 -32.72 -18.27
N ALA A 573 -26.53 -33.55 -17.48
CA ALA A 573 -26.76 -35.00 -17.45
C ALA A 573 -27.67 -35.35 -16.28
N GLY A 574 -28.42 -36.46 -16.36
CA GLY A 574 -29.13 -37.09 -15.23
C GLY A 574 -28.21 -37.62 -14.12
N ALA A 575 -27.21 -36.83 -13.74
CA ALA A 575 -26.15 -37.07 -12.79
C ALA A 575 -26.64 -36.87 -11.34
N ALA A 576 -27.77 -37.48 -11.00
CA ALA A 576 -28.17 -37.64 -9.61
C ALA A 576 -27.09 -38.49 -8.91
N GLY A 577 -26.16 -37.83 -8.21
CA GLY A 577 -25.07 -38.47 -7.48
C GLY A 577 -23.64 -38.20 -7.98
N ALA A 578 -23.43 -37.33 -8.98
CA ALA A 578 -22.07 -36.89 -9.31
C ALA A 578 -21.51 -36.01 -8.20
N THR A 579 -20.30 -36.31 -7.72
CA THR A 579 -19.54 -35.38 -6.87
C THR A 579 -18.97 -34.31 -7.78
N PRO A 580 -19.38 -33.04 -7.65
CA PRO A 580 -18.87 -32.00 -8.52
C PRO A 580 -17.37 -31.81 -8.23
N ALA A 581 -16.58 -31.80 -9.31
CA ALA A 581 -15.19 -31.38 -9.28
C ALA A 581 -15.14 -29.86 -9.50
N PRO A 582 -14.08 -29.19 -9.02
CA PRO A 582 -13.92 -27.74 -9.16
C PRO A 582 -13.40 -27.32 -10.55
#